data_AF-A0A9D6LC85-F1
#
_entry.id   AF-A0A9D6LC85-F1
#
_cell.length_a   1.000
_cell.length_b   1.000
_cell.length_c   1.000
_cell.angle_alpha   90.00
_cell.angle_beta   90.00
_cell.angle_gamma   90.00
#
_symmetry.space_group_name_H-M   'P 1'
#
loop_
_entity.id
_entity.type
_entity.pdbx_description
1 polymer ?
#
loop_
_entity_poly.entity_id
_entity_poly.type
_entity_poly.pdbx_seq_one_letter_code
_entity_poly.pdbx_strand_id
1 'polypeptide(L)'
;FGPNVAGLTTVNWAGSEIEGAVVMINNTIPLCSGDCVSGLATSQRKAFAHELGHFLGLQHGSDVNDIMYPTLQPGGKLDTVSVDLTTLMELTSDVAQ
;
A
#
# COMPACT_ATOMS: atom_id res chain seq x y z
N PHE A 1 2.69 4.21 15.11
CA PHE A 1 2.89 4.78 13.76
C PHE A 1 2.90 6.30 13.84
N GLY A 2 3.58 6.99 12.92
CA GLY A 2 3.53 8.45 12.79
C GLY A 2 2.26 8.95 12.08
N PRO A 3 2.01 10.28 12.05
CA PRO A 3 0.73 10.87 11.62
C PRO A 3 0.36 10.71 10.13
N ASN A 4 1.22 10.14 9.29
CA ASN A 4 0.92 9.90 7.86
C ASN A 4 1.41 8.53 7.36
N VAL A 5 1.79 7.65 8.29
CA VAL A 5 2.26 6.30 7.95
C VAL A 5 1.04 5.43 7.69
N ALA A 6 1.01 4.72 6.56
CA ALA A 6 -0.08 3.82 6.19
C ALA A 6 -0.24 2.67 7.18
N GLY A 7 0.89 2.10 7.61
CA GLY A 7 0.92 0.92 8.41
C GLY A 7 2.33 0.35 8.53
N LEU A 8 2.40 -0.97 8.66
CA LEU A 8 3.63 -1.74 8.58
C LEU A 8 3.29 -3.11 8.01
N THR A 9 4.05 -3.50 6.99
CA THR A 9 4.04 -4.85 6.44
C THR A 9 5.34 -5.55 6.75
N THR A 10 5.24 -6.74 7.32
CA THR A 10 6.37 -7.65 7.50
C THR A 10 6.09 -8.93 6.74
N VAL A 11 7.09 -9.38 5.98
CA VAL A 11 7.00 -10.56 5.11
C VAL A 11 7.99 -11.59 5.63
N ASN A 12 7.52 -12.83 5.80
CA ASN A 12 8.35 -13.97 6.11
C ASN A 12 8.70 -14.72 4.83
N TRP A 13 9.98 -14.99 4.64
CA TRP A 13 10.51 -15.62 3.44
C TRP A 13 11.11 -16.98 3.77
N ALA A 14 10.83 -17.99 2.95
CA ALA A 14 11.60 -19.23 2.92
C ALA A 14 12.23 -19.41 1.54
N GLY A 15 13.55 -19.26 1.49
CA GLY A 15 14.26 -19.20 0.21
C GLY A 15 13.79 -17.98 -0.59
N SER A 16 13.24 -18.22 -1.77
CA SER A 16 12.71 -17.20 -2.68
C SER A 16 11.19 -17.04 -2.61
N GLU A 17 10.51 -17.77 -1.72
CA GLU A 17 9.05 -17.76 -1.62
C GLU A 17 8.58 -17.01 -0.37
N ILE A 18 7.44 -16.33 -0.49
CA ILE A 18 6.75 -15.70 0.64
C ILE A 18 5.92 -16.78 1.34
N GLU A 19 6.32 -17.18 2.55
CA GLU A 19 5.54 -18.12 3.38
C GLU A 19 4.36 -17.45 4.08
N GLY A 20 4.46 -16.14 4.31
CA GLY A 20 3.39 -15.40 4.97
C GLY A 20 3.76 -13.94 5.20
N ALA A 21 2.77 -13.15 5.56
CA ALA A 21 2.96 -11.76 5.90
C ALA A 21 1.99 -11.30 6.98
N VAL A 22 2.41 -10.30 7.74
CA VAL A 22 1.54 -9.57 8.66
C VAL A 22 1.44 -8.14 8.13
N VAL A 23 0.22 -7.76 7.76
CA VAL A 23 -0.13 -6.40 7.34
C VAL A 23 -0.86 -5.71 8.48
N MET A 24 -0.25 -4.67 9.03
CA MET A 24 -0.85 -3.83 10.07
C MET A 24 -1.23 -2.49 9.46
N ILE A 25 -2.47 -2.06 9.68
CA ILE A 25 -2.93 -0.73 9.27
C ILE A 25 -2.84 0.24 10.43
N ASN A 26 -2.33 1.44 10.17
CA ASN A 26 -2.29 2.50 11.15
C ASN A 26 -3.69 3.04 11.43
N ASN A 27 -4.23 2.71 12.61
CA ASN A 27 -5.54 3.19 13.05
C ASN A 27 -5.49 4.57 13.73
N THR A 28 -4.32 5.20 13.86
CA THR A 28 -4.19 6.53 14.48
C THR A 28 -4.44 7.67 13.49
N ILE A 29 -4.47 7.37 12.19
CA ILE A 29 -4.89 8.32 11.15
C ILE A 29 -6.40 8.23 10.93
N PRO A 30 -7.09 9.35 10.65
CA PRO A 30 -8.51 9.30 10.29
C PRO A 30 -8.68 8.52 8.97
N LEU A 31 -9.38 7.39 9.03
CA LEU A 31 -9.68 6.56 7.85
C LEU A 31 -11.16 6.66 7.50
N CYS A 32 -11.47 6.78 6.20
CA CYS A 32 -12.81 6.55 5.70
C CYS A 32 -12.96 5.10 5.21
N SER A 33 -14.14 4.51 5.38
CA SER A 33 -14.40 3.17 4.87
C SER A 33 -14.45 3.22 3.33
N GLY A 34 -13.56 2.47 2.68
CA GLY A 34 -13.47 2.46 1.23
C GLY A 34 -12.74 3.69 0.68
N ASP A 35 -13.45 4.47 -0.15
CA ASP A 35 -12.94 5.66 -0.83
C ASP A 35 -13.50 6.94 -0.20
N CYS A 36 -12.70 8.01 -0.13
CA CYS A 36 -13.13 9.24 0.52
C CYS A 36 -13.69 10.22 -0.51
N VAL A 37 -14.97 10.58 -0.35
CA VAL A 37 -15.65 11.56 -1.20
C VAL A 37 -15.42 13.01 -0.78
N SER A 38 -15.02 13.25 0.49
CA SER A 38 -14.64 14.57 1.01
C SER A 38 -13.91 14.45 2.36
N GLY A 39 -13.15 15.49 2.73
CA GLY A 39 -12.56 15.64 4.07
C GLY A 39 -11.06 15.34 4.18
N LEU A 40 -10.56 15.38 5.42
CA LEU A 40 -9.16 15.14 5.79
C LEU A 40 -8.86 13.67 6.10
N ALA A 41 -9.85 12.78 5.98
CA ALA A 41 -9.67 11.35 6.19
C ALA A 41 -8.99 10.71 4.98
N THR A 42 -8.18 9.70 5.22
CA THR A 42 -7.48 8.92 4.20
C THR A 42 -8.30 7.69 3.82
N SER A 43 -8.30 7.33 2.53
CA SER A 43 -8.98 6.12 2.06
C SER A 43 -8.36 4.87 2.69
N GLN A 44 -9.18 4.05 3.33
CA GLN A 44 -8.76 2.75 3.84
C GLN A 44 -8.29 1.83 2.70
N ARG A 45 -8.88 1.94 1.50
CA ARG A 45 -8.41 1.21 0.31
C ARG A 45 -6.98 1.58 -0.08
N LYS A 46 -6.63 2.87 -0.06
CA LYS A 46 -5.25 3.32 -0.29
C LYS A 46 -4.29 2.80 0.78
N ALA A 47 -4.67 2.85 2.06
CA ALA A 47 -3.82 2.32 3.12
C ALA A 47 -3.56 0.82 2.95
N PHE A 48 -4.59 0.03 2.66
CA PHE A 48 -4.41 -1.39 2.38
C PHE A 48 -3.58 -1.65 1.11
N ALA A 49 -3.83 -0.91 0.03
CA ALA A 49 -3.11 -1.11 -1.21
C ALA A 49 -1.61 -0.77 -1.08
N HIS A 50 -1.26 0.27 -0.32
CA HIS A 50 0.13 0.61 0.00
C HIS A 50 0.83 -0.55 0.73
N GLU A 51 0.20 -1.08 1.78
CA GLU A 51 0.77 -2.16 2.57
C GLU A 51 0.80 -3.49 1.80
N LEU A 52 -0.22 -3.78 1.00
CA LEU A 52 -0.19 -4.93 0.09
C LEU A 52 0.87 -4.77 -1.01
N GLY A 53 1.21 -3.55 -1.42
CA GLY A 53 2.36 -3.31 -2.28
C GLY A 53 3.65 -3.78 -1.64
N HIS A 54 3.89 -3.45 -0.37
CA HIS A 54 5.03 -3.98 0.39
C HIS A 54 5.01 -5.51 0.51
N PHE A 55 3.83 -6.10 0.68
CA PHE A 55 3.68 -7.56 0.68
C PHE A 55 4.16 -8.18 -0.62
N LEU A 56 3.82 -7.57 -1.77
CA LEU A 56 4.26 -8.04 -3.09
C LEU A 56 5.75 -7.77 -3.36
N GLY A 57 6.41 -6.93 -2.55
CA GLY A 57 7.81 -6.55 -2.71
C GLY A 57 8.04 -5.16 -3.28
N LEU A 58 6.99 -4.36 -3.49
CA LEU A 58 7.13 -2.95 -3.88
C LEU A 58 7.77 -2.14 -2.75
N GLN A 59 8.67 -1.24 -3.13
CA GLN A 59 9.34 -0.31 -2.22
C GLN A 59 8.74 1.08 -2.34
N HIS A 60 9.07 1.94 -1.37
CA HIS A 60 8.63 3.33 -1.44
C HIS A 60 9.18 4.05 -2.66
N GLY A 61 8.30 4.82 -3.32
CA GLY A 61 8.63 5.70 -4.43
C GLY A 61 8.78 7.17 -4.01
N SER A 62 9.20 8.01 -4.95
CA SER A 62 9.30 9.47 -4.75
C SER A 62 8.14 10.26 -5.38
N ASP A 63 7.34 9.64 -6.26
CA ASP A 63 6.14 10.26 -6.83
C ASP A 63 5.03 10.31 -5.80
N VAL A 64 4.55 11.51 -5.49
CA VAL A 64 3.47 11.76 -4.52
C VAL A 64 2.12 11.18 -4.96
N ASN A 65 1.95 10.91 -6.26
CA ASN A 65 0.72 10.33 -6.80
C ASN A 65 0.75 8.80 -6.84
N ASP A 66 1.90 8.19 -6.52
CA ASP A 66 2.05 6.74 -6.48
C ASP A 66 1.52 6.16 -5.17
N ILE A 67 0.88 4.99 -5.26
CA ILE A 67 0.37 4.27 -4.10
C ILE A 67 1.47 3.94 -3.09
N MET A 68 2.72 3.75 -3.55
CA MET A 68 3.89 3.47 -2.72
C MET A 68 4.61 4.73 -2.23
N TYR A 69 4.04 5.93 -2.37
CA TYR A 69 4.61 7.12 -1.74
C TYR A 69 4.63 6.97 -0.19
N PRO A 70 5.75 7.27 0.51
CA PRO A 70 5.90 7.01 1.95
C PRO A 70 4.86 7.64 2.88
N THR A 71 4.17 8.67 2.42
CA THR A 71 3.25 9.50 3.21
C THR A 71 1.86 9.47 2.58
N LEU A 72 0.87 8.90 3.28
CA LEU A 72 -0.47 8.83 2.72
C LEU A 72 -1.08 10.23 2.56
N GLN A 73 -1.54 10.52 1.34
CA GLN A 73 -2.29 11.72 1.06
C GLN A 73 -3.75 11.57 1.53
N PRO A 74 -4.31 12.55 2.25
CA PRO A 74 -5.72 12.58 2.62
C PRO A 74 -6.66 12.48 1.40
N GLY A 75 -7.89 12.05 1.65
CA GLY A 75 -8.96 11.97 0.65
C GLY A 75 -8.71 10.91 -0.42
N GLY A 76 -9.39 11.07 -1.55
CA GLY A 76 -9.12 10.32 -2.77
C GLY A 76 -9.71 8.91 -2.83
N LYS A 77 -9.51 8.30 -3.99
CA LYS A 77 -9.95 6.95 -4.33
C LYS A 77 -8.75 6.12 -4.77
N LEU A 78 -8.81 4.80 -4.62
CA LEU A 78 -7.71 3.95 -5.06
C LEU A 78 -7.46 4.03 -6.59
N ASP A 79 -8.49 4.23 -7.40
CA ASP A 79 -8.40 4.34 -8.86
C ASP A 79 -7.75 5.65 -9.35
N THR A 80 -7.44 6.58 -8.44
CA THR A 80 -6.85 7.89 -8.76
C THR A 80 -5.36 7.98 -8.48
N VAL A 81 -4.75 6.95 -7.90
CA VAL A 81 -3.31 6.88 -7.65
C VAL A 81 -2.63 5.95 -8.65
N SER A 82 -1.38 6.23 -8.98
CA SER A 82 -0.58 5.35 -9.83
C SER A 82 0.01 4.19 -9.02
N VAL A 83 0.52 3.21 -9.73
CA VAL A 83 1.42 2.17 -9.20
C VAL A 83 2.52 1.96 -10.23
N ASP A 84 3.73 1.62 -9.80
CA ASP A 84 4.76 1.11 -10.69
C ASP A 84 4.30 -0.21 -11.32
N LEU A 85 3.64 -0.09 -12.47
CA LEU A 85 3.06 -1.22 -13.18
C LEU A 85 4.14 -2.19 -13.68
N THR A 86 5.33 -1.69 -14.03
CA THR A 86 6.42 -2.51 -14.52
C THR A 86 6.89 -3.45 -13.41
N THR A 87 7.24 -2.89 -12.26
CA THR A 87 7.68 -3.70 -11.11
C THR A 87 6.56 -4.58 -10.57
N LEU A 88 5.31 -4.10 -10.55
CA LEU A 88 4.17 -4.93 -10.15
C LEU A 88 4.03 -6.16 -11.06
N MET A 89 4.17 -5.98 -12.37
CA MET A 89 4.11 -7.10 -13.32
C MET A 89 5.28 -8.07 -13.12
N GLU A 90 6.50 -7.57 -12.94
CA GLU A 90 7.68 -8.41 -12.68
C GLU A 90 7.52 -9.25 -11.40
N LEU A 91 6.96 -8.68 -10.33
CA LEU A 91 6.75 -9.35 -9.05
C LEU A 91 5.58 -10.36 -9.08
N THR A 92 4.66 -10.26 -10.04
CA THR A 92 3.44 -11.08 -10.09
C THR A 92 3.38 -12.04 -11.27
N SER A 93 4.26 -11.90 -12.27
CA SER A 93 4.27 -12.74 -13.47
C SER A 93 4.64 -14.21 -13.21
N ASP A 94 5.30 -14.52 -12.09
CA ASP A 94 5.68 -15.90 -11.72
C ASP A 94 4.58 -16.67 -10.97
N VAL A 95 3.47 -16.04 -10.58
CA VAL A 95 2.38 -16.68 -9.81
C VAL A 95 1.36 -17.41 -10.71
N ALA A 96 1.64 -17.56 -12.00
CA ALA A 96 0.73 -18.15 -13.00
C ALA A 96 1.16 -19.52 -13.55
N GLN A 97 1.98 -20.30 -12.84
CA GLN A 97 2.33 -21.68 -13.21
C GLN A 97 1.87 -22.71 -12.18
#